data_AF-A0A9P9DSS9-F1
#
_entry.id   AF-A0A9P9DSS9-F1
#
_cell.length_a   1.000
_cell.length_b   1.000
_cell.length_c   1.000
_cell.angle_alpha   90.00
_cell.angle_beta   90.00
_cell.angle_gamma   90.00
#
_symmetry.space_group_name_H-M   'P 1'
#
loop_
_entity.id
_entity.type
_entity.pdbx_description
1 polymer ?
#
loop_
_entity_poly.entity_id
_entity_poly.type
_entity_poly.pdbx_seq_one_letter_code
_entity_poly.pdbx_strand_id
1 'polypeptide(L)'
;MVKAGRSLDPVVPGSAASRLTTAQSASGSIRAVIITEDHPVFSRPVPDVPRLIEVPVVLYRVGTQSSNQADLDNQIATYLNIDADSGFALPEWQSHVGTIIVARKDRKSLLPQHLEGVWMYCDRILDLFGEGEGAPRMLYSRKAFEDLSMLASPLERTCRLKFDFLGPVTSELKLNRTPRRHLGDCLTPLAGPAQEEPVSE
;
A
#
# COMPACT_ATOMS: atom_id res chain seq x y z
N MET A 1 57.50 -20.59 -27.69
CA MET A 1 57.33 -19.35 -28.48
C MET A 1 55.84 -19.17 -28.77
N VAL A 2 55.29 -18.02 -28.33
CA VAL A 2 54.06 -17.29 -28.80
C VAL A 2 52.69 -18.01 -28.67
N LYS A 3 51.91 -17.74 -27.61
CA LYS A 3 50.71 -16.84 -27.49
C LYS A 3 49.48 -17.30 -28.33
N ALA A 4 48.38 -17.76 -27.73
CA ALA A 4 47.30 -17.03 -27.03
C ALA A 4 46.10 -16.72 -27.94
N GLY A 5 44.92 -17.15 -27.50
CA GLY A 5 43.62 -16.81 -28.09
C GLY A 5 42.49 -17.36 -27.24
N ARG A 6 42.32 -16.84 -26.01
CA ARG A 6 41.08 -17.05 -25.24
C ARG A 6 40.01 -16.16 -25.87
N SER A 7 39.00 -16.77 -26.48
CA SER A 7 37.75 -16.09 -26.81
C SER A 7 37.07 -15.73 -25.48
N LEU A 8 37.07 -14.45 -25.15
CA LEU A 8 36.18 -13.91 -24.14
C LEU A 8 34.88 -13.61 -24.88
N ASP A 9 33.91 -14.50 -24.75
CA ASP A 9 32.54 -14.16 -25.11
C ASP A 9 32.14 -12.93 -24.28
N PRO A 10 31.48 -11.92 -24.89
CA PRO A 10 31.00 -10.80 -24.13
C PRO A 10 29.95 -11.32 -23.14
N VAL A 11 30.25 -11.17 -21.84
CA VAL A 11 29.25 -11.22 -20.78
C VAL A 11 28.22 -10.15 -21.12
N VAL A 12 27.10 -10.57 -21.68
CA VAL A 12 25.90 -9.74 -21.77
C VAL A 12 25.58 -9.33 -20.34
N PRO A 13 25.54 -8.03 -20.00
CA PRO A 13 25.08 -7.61 -18.70
C PRO A 13 23.60 -7.98 -18.64
N GLY A 14 23.30 -9.12 -18.01
CA GLY A 14 21.95 -9.51 -17.70
C GLY A 14 21.30 -8.35 -16.97
N SER A 15 20.22 -7.83 -17.54
CA SER A 15 19.33 -6.86 -16.93
C SER A 15 19.22 -7.16 -15.44
N ALA A 16 19.75 -6.27 -14.59
CA ALA A 16 19.56 -6.40 -13.17
C ALA A 16 18.06 -6.23 -12.93
N ALA A 17 17.32 -7.33 -12.87
CA ALA A 17 15.90 -7.32 -12.63
C ALA A 17 15.67 -6.59 -11.30
N SER A 18 15.05 -5.42 -11.38
CA SER A 18 14.69 -4.66 -10.20
C SER A 18 13.86 -5.54 -9.26
N ARG A 19 14.21 -5.49 -7.98
CA ARG A 19 13.63 -6.31 -6.91
C ARG A 19 12.71 -5.44 -6.07
N LEU A 20 11.50 -5.94 -5.82
CA LEU A 20 10.47 -5.24 -5.05
C LEU A 20 10.14 -6.02 -3.79
N THR A 21 10.07 -5.30 -2.67
CA THR A 21 9.55 -5.84 -1.42
C THR A 21 8.03 -5.92 -1.50
N THR A 22 7.50 -7.10 -1.22
CA THR A 22 6.09 -7.42 -1.32
C THR A 22 5.67 -8.24 -0.10
N ALA A 23 4.38 -8.52 0.07
CA ALA A 23 3.90 -9.36 1.16
C ALA A 23 3.52 -10.75 0.65
N GLN A 24 3.78 -11.77 1.46
CA GLN A 24 3.26 -13.13 1.27
C GLN A 24 2.36 -13.46 2.46
N SER A 25 1.19 -14.04 2.15
CA SER A 25 0.26 -14.53 3.17
C SER A 25 0.10 -16.05 3.04
N ALA A 26 0.19 -16.75 4.16
CA ALA A 26 -0.14 -18.16 4.30
C ALA A 26 -0.69 -18.44 5.70
N SER A 27 -1.83 -19.12 5.81
CA SER A 27 -2.42 -19.62 7.07
C SER A 27 -2.34 -18.61 8.23
N GLY A 28 -2.82 -17.38 8.00
CA GLY A 28 -2.87 -16.32 9.03
C GLY A 28 -1.54 -15.59 9.32
N SER A 29 -0.46 -15.90 8.61
CA SER A 29 0.82 -15.19 8.75
C SER A 29 1.11 -14.33 7.52
N ILE A 30 1.52 -13.08 7.75
CA ILE A 30 2.04 -12.17 6.72
C ILE A 30 3.54 -12.02 6.91
N ARG A 31 4.30 -12.15 5.83
CA ARG A 31 5.76 -11.87 5.82
C ARG A 31 6.17 -11.06 4.60
N ALA A 32 7.25 -10.31 4.73
CA ALA A 32 7.89 -9.65 3.60
C ALA A 32 8.62 -10.67 2.73
N VAL A 33 8.46 -10.58 1.42
CA VAL A 33 9.22 -11.35 0.43
C VAL A 33 9.68 -10.43 -0.69
N ILE A 34 10.68 -10.86 -1.46
CA ILE A 34 11.22 -10.09 -2.57
C ILE A 34 10.83 -10.80 -3.87
N ILE A 35 10.22 -10.05 -4.79
CA ILE A 35 9.88 -10.52 -6.14
C ILE A 35 10.54 -9.64 -7.19
N THR A 36 10.63 -10.14 -8.42
CA THR A 36 11.12 -9.39 -9.58
C THR A 36 9.98 -8.59 -10.24
N GLU A 37 10.29 -7.51 -10.93
CA GLU A 37 9.29 -6.65 -11.59
C GLU A 37 8.49 -7.32 -12.72
N ASP A 38 9.01 -8.40 -13.29
CA ASP A 38 8.37 -9.25 -14.31
C ASP A 38 7.48 -10.35 -13.70
N HIS A 39 7.36 -10.40 -12.38
CA HIS A 39 6.54 -11.40 -11.70
C HIS A 39 5.06 -11.32 -12.17
N PRO A 40 4.41 -12.47 -12.46
CA PRO A 40 3.08 -12.51 -13.06
C PRO A 40 1.96 -11.89 -12.20
N VAL A 41 2.21 -11.63 -10.92
CA VAL A 41 1.29 -10.91 -10.02
C VAL A 41 0.89 -9.54 -10.60
N PHE A 42 1.80 -8.84 -11.27
CA PHE A 42 1.53 -7.49 -11.79
C PHE A 42 0.57 -7.49 -12.98
N SER A 43 0.27 -8.64 -13.59
CA SER A 43 -0.73 -8.78 -14.65
C SER A 43 -2.15 -8.99 -14.11
N ARG A 44 -2.29 -9.29 -12.81
CA ARG A 44 -3.59 -9.57 -12.18
C ARG A 44 -4.42 -8.29 -11.99
N PRO A 45 -5.76 -8.37 -12.02
CA PRO A 45 -6.62 -7.22 -11.71
C PRO A 45 -6.55 -6.87 -10.21
N VAL A 46 -6.86 -5.62 -9.89
CA VAL A 46 -7.06 -5.17 -8.50
C VAL A 46 -8.45 -5.67 -8.06
N PRO A 47 -8.56 -6.38 -6.91
CA PRO A 47 -9.85 -6.84 -6.40
C PRO A 47 -10.83 -5.69 -6.09
N ASP A 48 -12.11 -6.00 -5.97
CA ASP A 48 -13.19 -5.00 -5.98
C ASP A 48 -13.10 -3.99 -4.83
N VAL A 49 -13.08 -4.45 -3.57
CA VAL A 49 -12.97 -3.55 -2.41
C VAL A 49 -11.68 -2.73 -2.43
N PRO A 50 -10.47 -3.34 -2.58
CA PRO A 50 -9.24 -2.57 -2.72
C PRO A 50 -9.27 -1.52 -3.84
N ARG A 51 -9.89 -1.84 -4.97
CA ARG A 51 -10.07 -0.89 -6.08
C ARG A 51 -10.93 0.31 -5.66
N LEU A 52 -12.03 0.07 -4.94
CA LEU A 52 -12.95 1.12 -4.48
C LEU A 52 -12.33 2.06 -3.44
N ILE A 53 -11.44 1.55 -2.59
CA ILE A 53 -10.67 2.39 -1.64
C ILE A 53 -9.37 2.95 -2.25
N GLU A 54 -9.18 2.78 -3.56
CA GLU A 54 -8.02 3.23 -4.32
C GLU A 54 -6.68 2.67 -3.80
N VAL A 55 -6.68 1.46 -3.26
CA VAL A 55 -5.49 0.74 -2.82
C VAL A 55 -5.10 -0.27 -3.90
N PRO A 56 -4.01 -0.02 -4.67
CA PRO A 56 -3.66 -0.82 -5.83
C PRO A 56 -2.99 -2.15 -5.46
N VAL A 57 -3.63 -3.03 -4.67
CA VAL A 57 -3.10 -4.36 -4.36
C VAL A 57 -3.52 -5.41 -5.39
N VAL A 58 -2.61 -6.33 -5.70
CA VAL A 58 -2.82 -7.46 -6.62
C VAL A 58 -2.34 -8.75 -5.98
N LEU A 59 -3.07 -9.83 -6.26
CA LEU A 59 -2.85 -11.13 -5.61
C LEU A 59 -2.48 -12.20 -6.63
N TYR A 60 -1.54 -13.06 -6.27
CA TYR A 60 -1.11 -14.20 -7.07
C TYR A 60 -1.01 -15.45 -6.19
N ARG A 61 -1.69 -16.52 -6.58
CA ARG A 61 -1.57 -17.82 -5.89
C ARG A 61 -0.27 -18.48 -6.27
N VAL A 62 0.54 -18.78 -5.27
CA VAL A 62 1.77 -19.59 -5.44
C VAL A 62 1.42 -21.07 -5.54
N GLY A 63 0.36 -21.48 -4.83
CA GLY A 63 -0.10 -22.86 -4.75
C GLY A 63 -0.13 -23.37 -3.31
N THR A 64 -0.22 -24.69 -3.17
CA THR A 64 -0.42 -25.41 -1.91
C THR A 64 0.83 -26.22 -1.58
N GLN A 65 1.32 -26.14 -0.35
CA GLN A 65 2.40 -27.03 0.14
C GLN A 65 1.90 -28.08 1.15
N SER A 66 0.59 -28.11 1.42
CA SER A 66 -0.03 -29.11 2.29
C SER A 66 -1.02 -29.97 1.50
N SER A 67 -1.06 -31.26 1.85
CA SER A 67 -2.12 -32.18 1.46
C SER A 67 -3.33 -32.09 2.38
N ASN A 68 -3.19 -31.46 3.55
CA ASN A 68 -4.29 -31.18 4.46
C ASN A 68 -4.99 -29.89 4.01
N GLN A 69 -6.27 -30.02 3.68
CA GLN A 69 -7.12 -28.96 3.18
C GLN A 69 -7.25 -27.78 4.16
N ALA A 70 -7.33 -28.05 5.46
CA ALA A 70 -7.45 -27.01 6.49
C ALA A 70 -6.24 -26.06 6.53
N ASP A 71 -5.04 -26.55 6.20
CA ASP A 71 -3.82 -25.73 6.19
C ASP A 71 -3.77 -24.75 5.01
N LEU A 72 -4.69 -24.90 4.05
CA LEU A 72 -4.78 -24.11 2.84
C LEU A 72 -5.77 -22.96 2.97
N ASP A 73 -6.48 -22.86 4.09
CA ASP A 73 -7.36 -21.74 4.34
C ASP A 73 -6.54 -20.46 4.56
N ASN A 74 -6.92 -19.42 3.82
CA ASN A 74 -6.23 -18.15 3.84
C ASN A 74 -7.26 -17.03 3.85
N GLN A 75 -7.75 -16.72 5.06
CA GLN A 75 -8.78 -15.71 5.27
C GLN A 75 -8.37 -14.34 4.71
N ILE A 76 -7.10 -13.96 4.84
CA ILE A 76 -6.57 -12.73 4.23
C ILE A 76 -6.82 -12.73 2.72
N ALA A 77 -6.53 -13.84 2.04
CA ALA A 77 -6.77 -13.97 0.61
C ALA A 77 -8.26 -13.90 0.26
N THR A 78 -9.11 -14.54 1.06
CA THR A 78 -10.56 -14.51 0.90
C THR A 78 -11.10 -13.09 1.04
N TYR A 79 -10.75 -12.40 2.13
CA TYR A 79 -11.29 -11.08 2.45
C TYR A 79 -10.86 -10.01 1.46
N LEU A 80 -9.62 -10.09 0.97
CA LEU A 80 -9.14 -9.19 -0.08
C LEU A 80 -9.86 -9.38 -1.42
N ASN A 81 -10.56 -10.50 -1.65
CA ASN A 81 -11.27 -10.81 -2.90
C ASN A 81 -12.80 -10.83 -2.74
N ILE A 82 -13.35 -10.22 -1.69
CA ILE A 82 -14.80 -10.09 -1.55
C ILE A 82 -15.38 -9.19 -2.64
N ASP A 83 -16.54 -9.60 -3.15
CA ASP A 83 -17.37 -8.77 -4.02
C ASP A 83 -18.01 -7.65 -3.20
N ALA A 84 -17.99 -6.43 -3.74
CA ALA A 84 -18.41 -5.24 -3.00
C ALA A 84 -19.93 -5.15 -2.80
N ASP A 85 -20.73 -5.85 -3.59
CA ASP A 85 -22.19 -5.80 -3.48
C ASP A 85 -22.75 -6.93 -2.60
N SER A 86 -22.15 -8.11 -2.66
CA SER A 86 -22.61 -9.31 -1.96
C SER A 86 -21.82 -9.65 -0.68
N GLY A 87 -20.60 -9.14 -0.55
CA GLY A 87 -19.69 -9.49 0.55
C GLY A 87 -19.05 -10.88 0.40
N PHE A 88 -19.38 -11.65 -0.64
CA PHE A 88 -18.79 -12.97 -0.84
C PHE A 88 -17.58 -12.89 -1.75
N ALA A 89 -16.52 -13.63 -1.40
CA ALA A 89 -15.45 -13.88 -2.35
C ALA A 89 -15.91 -14.85 -3.45
N LEU A 90 -15.33 -14.76 -4.65
CA LEU A 90 -15.59 -15.75 -5.71
C LEU A 90 -15.20 -17.16 -5.24
N PRO A 91 -15.83 -18.25 -5.75
CA PRO A 91 -15.64 -19.62 -5.25
C PRO A 91 -14.18 -20.05 -5.13
N GLU A 92 -13.35 -19.66 -6.10
CA GLU A 92 -11.93 -19.95 -6.09
C GLU A 92 -11.24 -19.41 -4.83
N TRP A 93 -11.66 -18.25 -4.30
CA TRP A 93 -11.06 -17.54 -3.15
C TRP A 93 -11.71 -17.89 -1.80
N GLN A 94 -12.76 -18.70 -1.77
CA GLN A 94 -13.50 -18.99 -0.53
C GLN A 94 -12.83 -20.02 0.38
N SER A 95 -12.13 -20.99 -0.19
CA SER A 95 -11.49 -22.07 0.57
C SER A 95 -10.26 -22.59 -0.16
N HIS A 96 -9.36 -23.25 0.58
CA HIS A 96 -8.21 -23.94 -0.02
C HIS A 96 -7.32 -23.06 -0.91
N VAL A 97 -7.24 -21.76 -0.60
CA VAL A 97 -6.54 -20.78 -1.43
C VAL A 97 -5.03 -21.00 -1.43
N GLY A 98 -4.49 -21.47 -0.31
CA GLY A 98 -3.08 -21.71 -0.10
C GLY A 98 -2.28 -20.43 0.07
N THR A 99 -1.01 -20.48 -0.34
CA THR A 99 -0.10 -19.34 -0.21
C THR A 99 -0.32 -18.35 -1.34
N ILE A 100 -0.39 -17.06 -0.98
CA ILE A 100 -0.50 -15.96 -1.94
C ILE A 100 0.66 -14.99 -1.83
N ILE A 101 1.05 -14.40 -2.95
CA ILE A 101 1.86 -13.19 -3.04
C ILE A 101 0.91 -12.02 -3.24
N VAL A 102 1.06 -10.98 -2.44
CA VAL A 102 0.35 -9.71 -2.57
C VAL A 102 1.36 -8.62 -2.86
N ALA A 103 1.16 -7.90 -3.96
CA ALA A 103 2.02 -6.82 -4.42
C ALA A 103 1.20 -5.58 -4.74
N ARG A 104 1.88 -4.43 -4.91
CA ARG A 104 1.21 -3.24 -5.47
C ARG A 104 1.27 -3.25 -7.00
N LYS A 105 0.13 -2.97 -7.63
CA LYS A 105 -0.01 -2.86 -9.10
C LYS A 105 0.96 -1.83 -9.69
N ASP A 106 1.25 -0.77 -8.95
CA ASP A 106 2.18 0.30 -9.35
C ASP A 106 3.66 -0.05 -9.14
N ARG A 107 3.99 -1.31 -8.82
CA ARG A 107 5.35 -1.82 -8.64
C ARG A 107 6.15 -1.08 -7.57
N LYS A 108 5.48 -0.52 -6.56
CA LYS A 108 6.14 0.00 -5.36
C LYS A 108 6.15 -1.04 -4.24
N SER A 109 7.03 -0.84 -3.27
CA SER A 109 7.13 -1.72 -2.12
C SER A 109 5.82 -1.79 -1.33
N LEU A 110 5.43 -3.01 -0.95
CA LEU A 110 4.32 -3.30 -0.04
C LEU A 110 4.89 -3.91 1.23
N LEU A 111 4.79 -3.18 2.34
CA LEU A 111 5.20 -3.68 3.65
C LEU A 111 4.10 -4.59 4.22
N PRO A 112 4.46 -5.59 5.06
CA PRO A 112 3.47 -6.43 5.76
C PRO A 112 2.38 -5.62 6.47
N GLN A 113 2.75 -4.52 7.12
CA GLN A 113 1.84 -3.61 7.83
C GLN A 113 0.85 -2.92 6.90
N HIS A 114 1.25 -2.67 5.64
CA HIS A 114 0.35 -2.11 4.64
C HIS A 114 -0.70 -3.14 4.24
N LEU A 115 -0.30 -4.40 4.06
CA LEU A 115 -1.25 -5.48 3.82
C LEU A 115 -2.18 -5.67 5.01
N GLU A 116 -1.65 -5.57 6.23
CA GLU A 116 -2.38 -5.68 7.48
C GLU A 116 -3.57 -4.72 7.55
N GLY A 117 -3.32 -3.43 7.34
CA GLY A 117 -4.39 -2.43 7.33
C GLY A 117 -5.45 -2.68 6.25
N VAL A 118 -5.07 -3.19 5.07
CA VAL A 118 -6.02 -3.44 3.98
C VAL A 118 -6.92 -4.64 4.27
N TRP A 119 -6.37 -5.76 4.77
CA TRP A 119 -7.21 -6.94 5.05
C TRP A 119 -8.11 -6.71 6.27
N MET A 120 -7.64 -5.99 7.30
CA MET A 120 -8.48 -5.58 8.43
C MET A 120 -9.62 -4.66 8.01
N TYR A 121 -9.39 -3.79 7.01
CA TYR A 121 -10.47 -2.99 6.45
C TYR A 121 -11.54 -3.83 5.74
N CYS A 122 -11.10 -4.86 5.00
CA CYS A 122 -12.02 -5.79 4.34
C CYS A 122 -12.79 -6.64 5.36
N ASP A 123 -12.16 -7.04 6.46
CA ASP A 123 -12.81 -7.72 7.59
C ASP A 123 -13.93 -6.85 8.19
N ARG A 124 -13.66 -5.55 8.42
CA ARG A 124 -14.70 -4.63 8.90
C ARG A 124 -15.88 -4.48 7.92
N ILE A 125 -15.64 -4.54 6.62
CA ILE A 125 -16.72 -4.54 5.62
C ILE A 125 -17.57 -5.81 5.76
N LEU A 126 -16.94 -6.96 5.97
CA LEU A 126 -17.63 -8.23 6.17
C LEU A 126 -18.47 -8.26 7.44
N ASP A 127 -18.02 -7.64 8.53
CA ASP A 127 -18.83 -7.51 9.75
C ASP A 127 -20.18 -6.86 9.45
N LEU A 128 -20.19 -5.78 8.65
CA LEU A 128 -21.42 -5.06 8.29
C LEU A 128 -22.35 -5.89 7.40
N PHE A 129 -21.79 -6.73 6.52
CA PHE A 129 -22.58 -7.72 5.80
C PHE A 129 -23.20 -8.75 6.76
N GLY A 130 -22.45 -9.20 7.77
CA GLY A 130 -22.92 -10.14 8.81
C GLY A 130 -24.01 -9.55 9.71
N GLU A 131 -24.00 -8.24 9.93
CA GLU A 131 -25.02 -7.49 10.68
C GLU A 131 -26.32 -7.27 9.88
N GLY A 132 -26.31 -7.57 8.57
CA GLY A 132 -27.49 -7.44 7.70
C GLY A 132 -27.70 -6.03 7.14
N GLU A 133 -26.72 -5.14 7.25
CA GLU A 133 -26.78 -3.77 6.70
C GLU A 133 -26.64 -3.73 5.17
N GLY A 134 -26.22 -4.85 4.56
CA GLY A 134 -25.92 -4.95 3.14
C GLY A 134 -24.60 -4.24 2.79
N ALA A 135 -24.42 -3.90 1.51
CA ALA A 135 -23.18 -3.30 1.03
C ALA A 135 -22.91 -1.92 1.67
N PRO A 136 -21.84 -1.74 2.47
CA PRO A 136 -21.55 -0.50 3.17
C PRO A 136 -20.93 0.56 2.24
N ARG A 137 -21.72 1.09 1.30
CA ARG A 137 -21.26 2.02 0.24
C ARG A 137 -20.51 3.25 0.77
N MET A 138 -20.82 3.69 1.98
CA MET A 138 -20.14 4.81 2.64
C MET A 138 -18.67 4.52 2.98
N LEU A 139 -18.29 3.24 3.08
CA LEU A 139 -16.92 2.79 3.32
C LEU A 139 -16.13 2.56 2.02
N TYR A 140 -16.76 2.62 0.85
CA TYR A 140 -16.09 2.43 -0.43
C TYR A 140 -15.43 3.72 -0.93
N SER A 141 -14.53 4.26 -0.11
CA SER A 141 -13.73 5.42 -0.46
C SER A 141 -12.36 5.39 0.23
N ARG A 142 -11.36 5.98 -0.43
CA ARG A 142 -10.04 6.19 0.17
C ARG A 142 -10.12 6.95 1.50
N LYS A 143 -11.00 7.96 1.58
CA LYS A 143 -11.19 8.76 2.80
C LYS A 143 -11.62 7.89 3.98
N ALA A 144 -12.61 7.02 3.80
CA ALA A 144 -13.09 6.14 4.87
C ALA A 144 -12.01 5.13 5.31
N PHE A 145 -11.22 4.62 4.36
CA PHE A 145 -10.06 3.78 4.66
C PHE A 145 -9.01 4.51 5.51
N GLU A 146 -8.67 5.74 5.12
CA GLU A 146 -7.72 6.57 5.86
C GLU A 146 -8.24 6.94 7.26
N ASP A 147 -9.52 7.33 7.38
CA ASP A 147 -10.13 7.69 8.66
C ASP A 147 -10.13 6.50 9.62
N LEU A 148 -10.44 5.29 9.15
CA LEU A 148 -10.36 4.07 9.99
C LEU A 148 -8.91 3.77 10.40
N SER A 149 -7.97 3.93 9.47
CA SER A 149 -6.54 3.72 9.77
C SER A 149 -5.99 4.71 10.81
N MET A 150 -6.65 5.86 11.01
CA MET A 150 -6.30 6.85 12.04
C MET A 150 -6.92 6.54 13.41
N LEU A 151 -7.98 5.73 13.48
CA LEU A 151 -8.67 5.36 14.72
C LEU A 151 -8.05 4.13 15.41
N ALA A 152 -7.17 3.41 14.72
CA ALA A 152 -6.34 2.37 15.30
C ALA A 152 -5.46 2.94 16.45
N SER A 153 -5.28 2.15 17.50
CA SER A 153 -4.69 2.54 18.79
C SER A 153 -3.26 3.11 18.67
N PRO A 154 -2.74 3.83 19.69
CA PRO A 154 -1.37 4.35 19.68
C PRO A 154 -0.26 3.31 19.42
N LEU A 155 -0.52 2.03 19.69
CA LEU A 155 0.38 0.91 19.41
C LEU A 155 0.39 0.50 17.92
N GLU A 156 -0.64 0.87 17.15
CA GLU A 156 -0.77 0.63 15.69
C GLU A 156 -0.30 1.86 14.87
N ARG A 157 0.01 2.99 15.53
CA ARG A 157 0.50 4.24 14.89
C ARG A 157 1.87 4.12 14.22
N THR A 158 2.58 3.01 14.36
CA THR A 158 3.84 2.79 13.62
C THR A 158 3.60 2.52 12.13
N CYS A 159 2.35 2.22 11.75
CA CYS A 159 1.93 2.10 10.36
C CYS A 159 1.79 3.50 9.75
N ARG A 160 2.89 4.02 9.20
CA ARG A 160 2.96 5.26 8.40
C ARG A 160 2.25 5.08 7.04
N LEU A 161 1.00 4.60 7.04
CA LEU A 161 0.15 4.35 5.87
C LEU A 161 -0.04 5.63 5.03
N LYS A 162 0.08 6.81 5.67
CA LYS A 162 -0.04 8.12 5.03
C LYS A 162 1.01 8.44 3.97
N PHE A 163 2.19 7.81 3.92
CA PHE A 163 3.25 8.29 3.02
C PHE A 163 3.50 7.42 1.77
N ASP A 164 3.20 6.12 1.78
CA ASP A 164 3.62 5.24 0.66
C ASP A 164 2.52 4.97 -0.38
N PHE A 165 1.22 5.02 -0.02
CA PHE A 165 0.13 4.87 -0.99
C PHE A 165 -0.16 6.15 -1.79
N LEU A 166 0.22 7.32 -1.27
CA LEU A 166 -0.14 8.65 -1.81
C LEU A 166 0.71 9.16 -2.98
N GLY A 167 1.55 8.33 -3.60
CA GLY A 167 2.24 8.76 -4.83
C GLY A 167 1.22 9.10 -5.92
N PRO A 168 1.25 10.31 -6.52
CA PRO A 168 0.21 10.74 -7.45
C PRO A 168 0.10 9.82 -8.66
N VAL A 169 -1.13 9.40 -8.98
CA VAL A 169 -1.49 8.77 -10.26
C VAL A 169 -1.80 9.90 -11.25
N THR A 170 -0.82 10.74 -11.56
CA THR A 170 -0.85 11.62 -12.73
C THR A 170 0.57 12.04 -13.10
N SER A 171 0.90 11.84 -14.37
CA SER A 171 2.12 12.31 -15.03
C SER A 171 2.20 13.84 -15.06
N GLU A 172 3.43 14.32 -15.20
CA GLU A 172 3.83 15.69 -15.59
C GLU A 172 3.59 16.82 -14.58
N LEU A 173 4.67 17.27 -13.94
CA LEU A 173 4.96 18.71 -13.84
C LEU A 173 6.46 18.96 -13.58
N LYS A 174 7.14 19.23 -14.69
CA LYS A 174 8.27 20.13 -14.89
C LYS A 174 9.20 20.36 -13.70
N LEU A 175 10.33 19.67 -13.80
CA LEU A 175 11.63 20.12 -13.33
C LEU A 175 11.86 21.60 -13.73
N ASN A 176 11.92 22.51 -12.77
CA ASN A 176 12.65 23.77 -12.93
C ASN A 176 13.41 24.09 -11.64
N ARG A 177 14.70 23.75 -11.68
CA ARG A 177 15.72 24.28 -10.77
C ARG A 177 16.09 25.70 -11.22
N THR A 178 16.16 26.66 -10.30
CA THR A 178 17.38 27.47 -10.01
C THR A 178 17.18 28.45 -8.82
N PRO A 179 18.26 28.94 -8.17
CA PRO A 179 18.25 29.39 -6.77
C PRO A 179 18.55 30.91 -6.51
N ARG A 180 18.23 31.36 -5.28
CA ARG A 180 18.82 32.42 -4.41
C ARG A 180 19.48 33.69 -5.02
N ARG A 181 19.02 34.88 -4.58
CA ARG A 181 19.78 36.09 -4.05
C ARG A 181 18.76 36.94 -3.24
N HIS A 182 18.89 37.37 -1.98
CA HIS A 182 19.83 38.19 -1.16
C HIS A 182 19.74 39.73 -1.28
N LEU A 183 19.55 40.35 -0.09
CA LEU A 183 19.76 41.74 0.39
C LEU A 183 18.75 42.87 0.15
N GLY A 184 18.44 43.59 1.25
CA GLY A 184 17.98 44.99 1.26
C GLY A 184 17.23 45.43 2.52
N ASP A 185 17.96 45.76 3.60
CA ASP A 185 17.47 46.48 4.80
C ASP A 185 17.09 47.95 4.49
N CYS A 186 16.23 48.57 5.32
CA CYS A 186 16.50 49.82 6.09
C CYS A 186 15.27 50.70 6.45
N LEU A 187 15.21 51.06 7.75
CA LEU A 187 14.73 52.31 8.41
C LEU A 187 13.31 52.42 9.03
N THR A 188 13.34 52.52 10.37
CA THR A 188 12.40 53.03 11.41
C THR A 188 12.43 54.58 11.53
N PRO A 189 11.86 55.28 12.56
CA PRO A 189 10.64 55.17 13.40
C PRO A 189 9.90 56.55 13.61
N LEU A 190 8.89 56.62 14.52
CA LEU A 190 8.29 57.77 15.29
C LEU A 190 6.73 57.74 15.21
N ALA A 191 5.88 58.00 16.21
CA ALA A 191 5.94 58.57 17.58
C ALA A 191 4.70 58.08 18.39
N GLY A 192 4.74 58.12 19.73
CA GLY A 192 3.56 57.97 20.64
C GLY A 192 2.77 59.29 20.80
N PRO A 193 1.96 59.54 21.87
CA PRO A 193 1.64 58.70 23.05
C PRO A 193 0.16 58.75 23.57
N ALA A 194 -0.09 57.99 24.66
CA ALA A 194 -0.95 58.23 25.84
C ALA A 194 -2.50 58.20 25.79
N GLN A 195 -3.09 57.47 26.77
CA GLN A 195 -4.15 57.84 27.77
C GLN A 195 -4.76 56.53 28.35
N GLU A 196 -4.38 56.09 29.57
CA GLU A 196 -5.07 56.19 30.89
C GLU A 196 -6.22 55.17 31.15
N GLU A 197 -5.92 54.15 32.00
CA GLU A 197 -6.60 53.59 33.22
C GLU A 197 -8.11 53.89 33.50
N PRO A 198 -8.86 53.11 34.35
CA PRO A 198 -8.35 52.42 35.56
C PRO A 198 -8.95 51.06 36.02
N VAL A 199 -8.13 50.38 36.83
CA VAL A 199 -8.38 49.73 38.15
C VAL A 199 -9.39 48.57 38.27
N SER A 200 -8.89 47.45 38.77
CA SER A 200 -9.62 46.53 39.67
C SER A 200 -8.67 45.99 40.74
N GLU A 201 -9.06 46.26 41.99
CA GLU A 201 -8.55 45.82 43.32
C GLU A 201 -7.17 46.28 43.82
#